data_AF-A0A9P7PSV4-F1
#
_entry.id   AF-A0A9P7PSV4-F1
#
_cell.length_a   1.000
_cell.length_b   1.000
_cell.length_c   1.000
_cell.angle_alpha   90.00
_cell.angle_beta   90.00
_cell.angle_gamma   90.00
#
_symmetry.space_group_name_H-M   'P 1'
#
loop_
_entity.id
_entity.type
_entity.pdbx_description
1 polymer ?
#
loop_
_entity_poly.entity_id
_entity_poly.type
_entity_poly.pdbx_seq_one_letter_code
_entity_poly.pdbx_strand_id
1 'polypeptide(L)'
;MSVRNAILNFARCVIFTTAPAFPMVAGMRAAYQLMRDGKTQPLQDKVQQLIKYFLRCTESDPYWSKANEQGILVLPNYDDCEPRDFNAPIVSLKSRPRYIWWLAFHLLSSNISAVPVDYPAVSRGQGRIRFMFHAVNTEEQVEFLVKKIGEWAAEMMEIEAGPSGGKGKIPKAAQQVYTFMGSQG
;
A
#
# COMPACT_ATOMS: atom_id res chain seq x y z
N MET A 1 -19.91 -38.38 -0.47
CA MET A 1 -20.41 -37.04 -0.08
C MET A 1 -19.33 -36.02 -0.41
N SER A 2 -19.63 -34.95 -1.16
CA SER A 2 -18.62 -33.95 -1.54
C SER A 2 -18.41 -32.92 -0.43
N VAL A 3 -17.23 -32.29 -0.38
CA VAL A 3 -16.92 -31.18 0.55
C VAL A 3 -17.95 -30.05 0.41
N ARG A 4 -18.41 -29.78 -0.82
CA ARG A 4 -19.50 -28.83 -1.09
C ARG A 4 -20.78 -29.18 -0.34
N ASN A 5 -21.24 -30.43 -0.44
CA ASN A 5 -22.48 -30.85 0.24
C ASN A 5 -22.30 -30.88 1.77
N ALA A 6 -21.08 -31.11 2.27
CA ALA A 6 -20.80 -30.97 3.69
C ALA A 6 -20.97 -29.52 4.16
N ILE A 7 -20.39 -28.56 3.44
CA ILE A 7 -20.49 -27.14 3.80
C ILE A 7 -21.94 -26.66 3.72
N LEU A 8 -22.66 -26.99 2.64
CA LEU A 8 -24.06 -26.56 2.45
C LEU A 8 -25.00 -27.06 3.56
N ASN A 9 -24.78 -28.28 4.06
CA ASN A 9 -25.68 -28.90 5.03
C ASN A 9 -25.27 -28.68 6.50
N PHE A 10 -24.00 -28.40 6.78
CA PHE A 10 -23.49 -28.36 8.16
C PHE A 10 -22.84 -27.02 8.57
N ALA A 11 -22.49 -26.13 7.64
CA ALA A 11 -21.87 -24.85 7.99
C ALA A 11 -22.90 -23.82 8.47
N ARG A 12 -22.95 -23.58 9.78
CA ARG A 12 -23.88 -22.62 10.40
C ARG A 12 -23.74 -21.20 9.84
N CYS A 13 -22.52 -20.77 9.47
CA CYS A 13 -22.27 -19.46 8.88
C CYS A 13 -22.84 -19.31 7.46
N VAL A 14 -23.19 -20.41 6.80
CA VAL A 14 -23.85 -20.42 5.48
C VAL A 14 -25.37 -20.55 5.62
N ILE A 15 -25.83 -21.37 6.58
CA ILE A 15 -27.27 -21.67 6.76
C ILE A 15 -28.01 -20.56 7.50
N PHE A 16 -27.40 -19.99 8.56
CA PHE A 16 -28.03 -19.00 9.44
C PHE A 16 -27.51 -17.58 9.17
N THR A 17 -27.37 -17.22 7.89
CA THR A 17 -27.04 -15.86 7.44
C THR A 17 -27.97 -15.42 6.33
N THR A 18 -28.20 -14.12 6.20
CA THR A 18 -28.97 -13.56 5.07
C THR A 18 -28.19 -13.73 3.77
N ALA A 19 -28.88 -14.17 2.72
CA ALA A 19 -28.29 -14.29 1.40
C ALA A 19 -27.88 -12.91 0.82
N PRO A 20 -26.83 -12.84 -0.02
CA PRO A 20 -26.50 -11.61 -0.73
C PRO A 20 -27.65 -11.12 -1.61
N ALA A 21 -27.82 -9.80 -1.72
CA ALA A 21 -28.84 -9.22 -2.58
C ALA A 21 -28.63 -9.59 -4.06
N PHE A 22 -29.72 -9.73 -4.81
CA PHE A 22 -29.69 -10.05 -6.23
C PHE A 22 -28.71 -9.18 -7.07
N PRO A 23 -28.70 -7.84 -6.98
CA PRO A 23 -27.77 -7.02 -7.79
C PRO A 23 -26.30 -7.32 -7.50
N MET A 24 -25.94 -7.70 -6.27
CA MET A 24 -24.57 -8.09 -5.92
C MET A 24 -24.17 -9.37 -6.66
N VAL A 25 -25.04 -10.39 -6.66
CA VAL A 25 -24.79 -11.67 -7.34
C VAL A 25 -24.75 -11.48 -8.87
N ALA A 26 -25.65 -10.66 -9.42
CA ALA A 26 -25.65 -10.32 -10.82
C ALA A 26 -24.34 -9.60 -11.24
N GLY A 27 -23.87 -8.65 -10.43
CA GLY A 27 -22.60 -7.97 -10.63
C GLY A 27 -21.39 -8.92 -10.56
N MET A 28 -21.35 -9.82 -9.58
CA MET A 28 -20.32 -10.86 -9.48
C MET A 28 -20.31 -11.73 -10.74
N ARG A 29 -21.47 -12.20 -11.20
CA ARG A 29 -21.58 -13.01 -12.42
C ARG A 29 -21.06 -12.27 -13.66
N ALA A 30 -21.45 -11.00 -13.82
CA ALA A 30 -20.98 -10.16 -14.92
C ALA A 30 -19.46 -9.98 -14.88
N ALA A 31 -18.88 -9.72 -13.70
CA ALA A 31 -17.43 -9.61 -13.53
C ALA A 31 -16.69 -10.91 -13.93
N TYR A 32 -17.19 -12.07 -13.50
CA TYR A 32 -16.63 -13.36 -13.91
C TYR A 32 -16.73 -13.61 -15.42
N GLN A 33 -17.82 -13.20 -16.06
CA GLN A 33 -17.97 -13.31 -17.51
C GLN A 33 -16.95 -12.42 -18.23
N LEU A 34 -16.79 -11.16 -17.82
CA LEU A 34 -15.78 -10.26 -18.39
C LEU A 34 -14.35 -10.82 -18.25
N MET A 35 -14.03 -11.44 -17.11
CA MET A 35 -12.72 -12.09 -16.90
C MET A 35 -12.54 -13.32 -17.80
N ARG A 36 -13.56 -14.17 -17.92
CA ARG A 36 -13.52 -15.37 -18.78
C ARG A 36 -13.42 -15.03 -20.26
N ASP A 37 -14.07 -13.95 -20.68
CA ASP A 37 -14.04 -13.45 -22.05
C ASP A 37 -12.73 -12.71 -22.38
N GLY A 38 -11.80 -12.58 -21.41
CA GLY A 38 -10.53 -11.88 -21.58
C GLY A 38 -10.63 -10.35 -21.65
N LYS A 39 -11.83 -9.78 -21.48
CA LYS A 39 -12.06 -8.33 -21.58
C LYS A 39 -11.34 -7.52 -20.51
N THR A 40 -10.98 -8.15 -19.39
CA THR A 40 -10.20 -7.50 -18.32
C THR A 40 -8.69 -7.59 -18.52
N GLN A 41 -8.19 -8.37 -19.48
CA GLN A 41 -6.76 -8.59 -19.67
C GLN A 41 -5.97 -7.29 -19.89
N PRO A 42 -6.42 -6.34 -20.75
CA PRO A 42 -5.68 -5.09 -20.94
C PRO A 42 -5.55 -4.26 -19.65
N LEU A 43 -6.55 -4.33 -18.77
CA LEU A 43 -6.52 -3.62 -17.48
C LEU A 43 -5.53 -4.29 -16.50
N GLN A 44 -5.47 -5.63 -16.50
CA GLN A 44 -4.49 -6.37 -15.70
C GLN A 44 -3.07 -6.09 -16.16
N ASP A 45 -2.85 -6.06 -17.48
CA ASP A 45 -1.56 -5.74 -18.09
C ASP A 45 -1.14 -4.31 -17.75
N LYS A 46 -2.06 -3.34 -17.79
CA LYS A 46 -1.78 -1.96 -17.37
C LYS A 46 -1.38 -1.87 -15.90
N VAL A 47 -2.03 -2.61 -15.01
CA VAL A 47 -1.61 -2.67 -13.59
C VAL A 47 -0.20 -3.24 -13.45
N GLN A 48 0.14 -4.31 -14.18
CA GLN A 48 1.50 -4.84 -14.18
C GLN A 48 2.51 -3.82 -14.70
N GLN A 49 2.21 -3.12 -15.79
CA GLN A 49 3.06 -2.07 -16.35
C GLN A 49 3.31 -0.94 -15.34
N LEU A 50 2.27 -0.47 -14.65
CA LEU A 50 2.38 0.60 -13.64
C LEU A 50 3.24 0.18 -12.45
N ILE A 51 3.16 -1.09 -12.00
CA ILE A 51 4.00 -1.59 -10.91
C ILE A 51 5.46 -1.67 -11.35
N LYS A 52 5.72 -2.20 -12.56
CA LYS A 52 7.08 -2.20 -13.13
C LYS A 52 7.62 -0.78 -13.30
N TYR A 53 6.76 0.17 -13.68
CA TYR A 53 7.11 1.58 -13.77
C TYR A 53 7.48 2.16 -12.41
N PHE A 54 6.63 1.95 -11.39
CA PHE A 54 6.88 2.36 -10.02
C PHE A 54 8.23 1.86 -9.49
N LEU A 55 8.53 0.58 -9.71
CA LEU A 55 9.78 -0.05 -9.28
C LEU A 55 11.01 0.61 -9.93
N ARG A 56 10.99 0.81 -11.25
CA ARG A 56 12.05 1.50 -12.00
C ARG A 56 12.25 2.96 -11.57
N CYS A 57 11.15 3.69 -11.36
CA CYS A 57 11.22 5.07 -10.85
C CYS A 57 11.82 5.11 -9.44
N THR A 58 11.48 4.13 -8.61
CA THR A 58 11.96 3.99 -7.24
C THR A 58 13.46 3.66 -7.21
N GLU A 59 13.92 2.76 -8.07
CA GLU A 59 15.35 2.43 -8.24
C GLU A 59 16.17 3.65 -8.71
N SER A 60 15.59 4.45 -9.60
CA SER A 60 16.24 5.66 -10.14
C SER A 60 16.28 6.83 -9.15
N ASP A 61 15.53 6.77 -8.04
CA ASP A 61 15.45 7.85 -7.07
C ASP A 61 16.68 7.87 -6.13
N PRO A 62 17.43 8.98 -6.06
CA PRO A 62 18.66 9.05 -5.26
C PRO A 62 18.41 9.00 -3.75
N TYR A 63 17.22 9.38 -3.28
CA TYR A 63 16.87 9.31 -1.86
C TYR A 63 16.50 7.88 -1.45
N TRP A 64 15.90 7.12 -2.36
CA TRP A 64 15.53 5.73 -2.14
C TRP A 64 16.71 4.85 -1.75
N SER A 65 17.78 4.85 -2.55
CA SER A 65 18.96 4.00 -2.31
C SER A 65 19.55 4.23 -0.91
N LYS A 66 19.75 5.50 -0.54
CA LYS A 66 20.24 5.90 0.80
C LYS A 66 19.26 5.52 1.92
N ALA A 67 17.97 5.71 1.71
CA ALA A 67 16.95 5.37 2.69
C ALA A 67 16.82 3.85 2.89
N ASN A 68 17.06 3.07 1.84
CA ASN A 68 17.08 1.61 1.90
C ASN A 68 18.31 1.09 2.65
N GLU A 69 19.49 1.63 2.37
CA GLU A 69 20.74 1.31 3.11
C GLU A 69 20.61 1.60 4.62
N GLN A 70 19.93 2.69 4.99
CA GLN A 70 19.66 3.04 6.38
C GLN A 70 18.48 2.26 7.00
N GLY A 71 17.79 1.42 6.22
CA GLY A 71 16.61 0.68 6.66
C GLY A 71 15.41 1.57 7.03
N ILE A 72 15.34 2.78 6.49
CA ILE A 72 14.20 3.70 6.66
C ILE A 72 13.05 3.29 5.74
N LEU A 73 13.36 2.86 4.51
CA LEU A 73 12.39 2.39 3.53
C LEU A 73 12.80 1.01 3.01
N VAL A 74 11.88 0.05 3.03
CA VAL A 74 12.14 -1.31 2.54
C VAL A 74 10.92 -1.82 1.78
N LEU A 75 11.12 -2.38 0.59
CA LEU A 75 10.10 -3.11 -0.16
C LEU A 75 10.24 -4.62 0.08
N PRO A 76 9.56 -5.22 1.09
CA PRO A 76 9.73 -6.64 1.41
C PRO A 76 9.34 -7.63 0.30
N ASN A 77 8.61 -7.18 -0.73
CA ASN A 77 8.15 -8.05 -1.82
C ASN A 77 9.13 -8.06 -3.02
N TYR A 78 10.07 -7.13 -3.05
CA TYR A 78 10.97 -6.90 -4.17
C TYR A 78 12.40 -6.83 -3.66
N ASP A 79 13.19 -7.83 -4.05
CA ASP A 79 14.63 -7.78 -3.83
C ASP A 79 15.18 -6.76 -4.85
N ASP A 80 15.92 -5.75 -4.39
CA ASP A 80 16.54 -4.70 -5.20
C ASP A 80 15.59 -3.93 -6.15
N CYS A 81 14.30 -3.85 -5.81
CA CYS A 81 13.27 -3.25 -6.67
C CYS A 81 13.10 -3.92 -8.04
N GLU A 82 13.60 -5.15 -8.23
CA GLU A 82 13.50 -5.84 -9.51
C GLU A 82 12.08 -6.33 -9.80
N PRO A 83 11.52 -6.02 -10.99
CA PRO A 83 10.21 -6.50 -11.37
C PRO A 83 10.22 -8.01 -11.64
N ARG A 84 9.20 -8.72 -11.14
CA ARG A 84 8.97 -10.14 -11.43
C ARG A 84 8.13 -10.32 -12.70
N ASP A 85 8.09 -11.54 -13.23
CA ASP A 85 7.19 -11.92 -14.32
C ASP A 85 5.73 -11.57 -14.00
N PHE A 86 5.33 -11.85 -12.76
CA PHE A 86 4.06 -11.47 -12.19
C PHE A 86 4.26 -10.74 -10.87
N ASN A 87 3.74 -9.52 -10.78
CA ASN A 87 3.82 -8.67 -9.60
C ASN A 87 2.46 -8.63 -8.91
N ALA A 88 2.43 -8.78 -7.59
CA ALA A 88 1.18 -8.61 -6.86
C ALA A 88 0.69 -7.16 -7.01
N PRO A 89 -0.61 -6.92 -7.26
CA PRO A 89 -1.15 -5.56 -7.44
C PRO A 89 -1.07 -4.69 -6.17
N ILE A 90 -0.72 -5.31 -5.04
CA ILE A 90 -0.51 -4.65 -3.75
C ILE A 90 1.00 -4.61 -3.47
N VAL A 91 1.58 -3.42 -3.57
CA VAL A 91 2.97 -3.17 -3.21
C VAL A 91 3.01 -2.76 -1.73
N SER A 92 3.81 -3.47 -0.94
CA SER A 92 3.98 -3.17 0.49
C SER A 92 5.25 -2.39 0.71
N LEU A 93 5.16 -1.27 1.43
CA LEU A 93 6.30 -0.47 1.87
C LEU A 93 6.44 -0.54 3.38
N LYS A 94 7.60 -1.00 3.85
CA LYS A 94 7.96 -1.00 5.26
C LYS A 94 8.82 0.20 5.59
N SER A 95 8.65 0.67 6.82
CA SER A 95 9.53 1.64 7.46
C SER A 95 9.73 1.25 8.91
N ARG A 96 10.59 1.98 9.62
CA ARG A 96 10.82 1.77 11.05
C ARG A 96 9.51 1.92 11.85
N PRO A 97 9.39 1.28 13.02
CA PRO A 97 8.24 1.46 13.90
C PRO A 97 7.96 2.95 14.16
N ARG A 98 6.68 3.35 14.19
CA ARG A 98 6.17 4.75 14.23
C ARG A 98 6.25 5.54 12.92
N TYR A 99 7.27 5.34 12.09
CA TYR A 99 7.46 6.13 10.86
C TYR A 99 6.39 5.86 9.80
N ILE A 100 5.79 4.66 9.83
CA ILE A 100 4.69 4.25 8.95
C ILE A 100 3.53 5.26 8.99
N TRP A 101 3.13 5.70 10.18
CA TRP A 101 2.04 6.69 10.32
C TRP A 101 2.46 8.07 9.83
N TRP A 102 3.71 8.45 10.05
CA TRP A 102 4.23 9.74 9.56
C TRP A 102 4.32 9.78 8.04
N LEU A 103 4.73 8.69 7.40
CA LEU A 103 4.70 8.57 5.95
C LEU A 103 3.24 8.61 5.44
N ALA A 104 2.32 7.90 6.10
CA ALA A 104 0.90 7.96 5.73
C ALA A 104 0.34 9.39 5.82
N PHE A 105 0.69 10.16 6.86
CA PHE A 105 0.31 11.57 6.98
C PHE A 105 0.92 12.43 5.87
N HIS A 106 2.20 12.23 5.57
CA HIS A 106 2.87 12.97 4.50
C HIS A 106 2.22 12.73 3.13
N LEU A 107 1.91 11.47 2.82
CA LEU A 107 1.22 11.10 1.59
C LEU A 107 -0.21 11.65 1.55
N LEU A 108 -0.95 11.57 2.67
CA LEU A 108 -2.29 12.12 2.77
C LEU A 108 -2.31 13.65 2.58
N SER A 109 -1.36 14.37 3.17
CA SER A 109 -1.18 15.82 2.95
C SER A 109 -0.88 16.17 1.49
N SER A 110 -0.41 15.21 0.70
CA SER A 110 -0.18 15.33 -0.75
C SER A 110 -1.34 14.78 -1.59
N ASN A 111 -2.52 14.54 -0.99
CA ASN A 111 -3.71 13.92 -1.63
C ASN A 111 -3.48 12.50 -2.15
N ILE A 112 -2.55 11.75 -1.55
CA ILE A 112 -2.31 10.34 -1.87
C ILE A 112 -2.93 9.50 -0.76
N SER A 113 -3.91 8.66 -1.13
CA SER A 113 -4.47 7.67 -0.22
C SER A 113 -3.55 6.47 -0.11
N ALA A 114 -2.93 6.32 1.06
CA ALA A 114 -2.08 5.19 1.39
C ALA A 114 -2.60 4.53 2.66
N VAL A 115 -2.78 3.21 2.67
CA VAL A 115 -3.39 2.50 3.80
C VAL A 115 -2.28 1.96 4.72
N PRO A 116 -2.04 2.59 5.89
CA PRO A 116 -1.16 2.01 6.89
C PRO A 116 -1.82 0.76 7.49
N VAL A 117 -1.06 -0.33 7.59
CA VAL A 117 -1.49 -1.58 8.21
C VAL A 117 -0.51 -1.89 9.34
N ASP A 118 -1.03 -1.95 10.55
CA ASP A 118 -0.27 -2.19 11.78
C ASP A 118 -0.94 -3.28 12.64
N TYR A 119 -0.35 -3.60 13.79
CA TYR A 119 -0.93 -4.51 14.76
C TYR A 119 -2.37 -4.09 15.13
N PRO A 120 -3.35 -5.02 15.17
CA PRO A 120 -3.22 -6.48 15.17
C PRO A 120 -3.29 -7.16 13.78
N ALA A 121 -3.50 -6.40 12.70
CA ALA A 121 -3.63 -6.98 11.35
C ALA A 121 -2.33 -7.61 10.84
N VAL A 122 -1.19 -7.16 11.38
CA VAL A 122 0.14 -7.75 11.18
C VAL A 122 0.83 -7.91 12.54
N SER A 123 1.87 -8.75 12.60
CA SER A 123 2.64 -8.92 13.84
C SER A 123 3.28 -7.60 14.29
N ARG A 124 3.50 -7.47 15.60
CA ARG A 124 4.09 -6.26 16.19
C ARG A 124 5.43 -5.93 15.54
N GLY A 125 5.64 -4.66 15.19
CA GLY A 125 6.86 -4.21 14.51
C GLY A 125 6.95 -4.55 13.02
N GLN A 126 5.95 -5.25 12.46
CA GLN A 126 5.88 -5.59 11.03
C GLN A 126 4.86 -4.72 10.27
N GLY A 127 4.58 -3.53 10.81
CA GLY A 127 3.71 -2.55 10.17
C GLY A 127 4.24 -2.13 8.79
N ARG A 128 3.32 -1.76 7.91
CA ARG A 128 3.63 -1.41 6.51
C ARG A 128 2.51 -0.59 5.89
N ILE A 129 2.85 0.24 4.91
CA ILE A 129 1.87 0.88 4.04
C ILE A 129 1.61 -0.04 2.85
N ARG A 130 0.35 -0.20 2.46
CA ARG A 130 -0.06 -0.90 1.24
C ARG A 130 -0.42 0.10 0.17
N PHE A 131 0.22 0.01 -0.99
CA PHE A 131 -0.15 0.71 -2.21
C PHE A 131 -0.90 -0.23 -3.13
N MET A 132 -2.07 0.20 -3.61
CA MET A 132 -2.90 -0.54 -4.54
C MET A 132 -2.92 0.21 -5.86
N PHE A 133 -2.30 -0.38 -6.89
CA PHE A 133 -2.30 0.21 -8.23
C PHE A 133 -3.58 -0.21 -8.96
N HIS A 134 -4.22 0.76 -9.61
CA HIS A 134 -5.40 0.56 -10.42
C HIS A 134 -5.07 0.83 -11.89
N ALA A 135 -5.76 0.14 -12.81
CA ALA A 135 -5.53 0.27 -14.24
C ALA A 135 -5.76 1.70 -14.78
N VAL A 136 -6.51 2.52 -14.04
CA VAL A 136 -6.81 3.92 -14.38
C VAL A 136 -5.76 4.90 -13.86
N ASN A 137 -4.77 4.44 -13.07
CA ASN A 137 -3.69 5.32 -12.65
C ASN A 137 -2.78 5.65 -13.83
N THR A 138 -2.25 6.88 -13.83
CA THR A 138 -1.33 7.35 -14.86
C THR A 138 0.11 7.23 -14.39
N GLU A 139 1.07 7.27 -15.32
CA GLU A 139 2.50 7.20 -15.00
C GLU A 139 2.96 8.43 -14.20
N GLU A 140 2.37 9.60 -14.47
CA GLU A 140 2.63 10.83 -13.73
C GLU A 140 2.16 10.72 -12.27
N GLN A 141 1.04 10.02 -12.02
CA GLN A 141 0.60 9.74 -10.64
C GLN A 141 1.58 8.80 -9.92
N VAL A 142 2.17 7.84 -10.64
CA VAL A 142 3.18 6.93 -10.09
C VAL A 142 4.48 7.67 -9.78
N GLU A 143 4.95 8.53 -10.68
CA GLU A 143 6.11 9.40 -10.44
C GLU A 143 5.88 10.34 -9.26
N PHE A 144 4.70 10.94 -9.18
CA PHE A 144 4.33 11.81 -8.08
C PHE A 144 4.37 11.06 -6.74
N LEU A 145 3.88 9.81 -6.71
CA LEU A 145 4.00 8.95 -5.53
C LEU A 145 5.47 8.71 -5.14
N VAL A 146 6.32 8.29 -6.08
CA VAL A 146 7.74 8.03 -5.81
C VAL A 146 8.44 9.30 -5.29
N LYS A 147 8.19 10.44 -5.94
CA LYS A 147 8.72 11.74 -5.52
C LYS A 147 8.34 12.07 -4.08
N LYS A 148 7.07 11.89 -3.69
CA LYS A 148 6.62 12.15 -2.32
C LYS A 148 7.20 11.19 -1.29
N ILE A 149 7.43 9.93 -1.67
CA ILE A 149 8.15 8.98 -0.81
C ILE A 149 9.60 9.43 -0.62
N GLY A 150 10.28 9.84 -1.70
CA GLY A 150 11.66 10.35 -1.65
C GLY A 150 11.81 11.63 -0.83
N GLU A 151 10.91 12.62 -1.01
CA GLU A 151 10.87 13.86 -0.21
C GLU A 151 10.73 13.56 1.29
N TRP A 152 9.82 12.64 1.64
CA TRP A 152 9.66 12.20 3.02
C TRP A 152 10.91 11.47 3.54
N ALA A 153 11.51 10.60 2.73
CA ALA A 153 12.73 9.88 3.11
C ALA A 153 13.88 10.84 3.39
N ALA A 154 14.05 11.87 2.55
CA ALA A 154 15.04 12.93 2.75
C ALA A 154 14.84 13.66 4.08
N GLU A 155 13.59 14.07 4.37
CA GLU A 155 13.25 14.71 5.66
C GLU A 155 13.57 13.79 6.84
N MET A 156 13.27 12.50 6.74
CA MET A 156 13.57 11.54 7.81
C MET A 156 15.08 11.33 8.00
N MET A 157 15.85 11.26 6.92
CA MET A 157 17.31 11.18 7.00
C MET A 157 17.91 12.42 7.67
N GLU A 158 17.42 13.62 7.36
CA GLU A 158 17.85 14.86 8.02
C GLU A 158 17.51 14.88 9.51
N ILE A 159 16.33 14.38 9.88
CA ILE A 159 15.90 14.27 11.28
C ILE A 159 16.83 13.33 12.05
N GLU A 160 17.18 12.18 11.48
CA GLU A 160 18.08 11.21 12.11
C GLU A 160 19.54 11.70 12.18
N ALA A 161 20.03 12.41 11.15
CA ALA A 161 21.37 12.98 11.12
C ALA A 161 21.56 14.20 12.05
N GLY A 162 20.47 14.78 12.57
CA GLY A 162 20.53 15.91 13.48
C GLY A 162 21.23 15.59 14.82
N PRO A 163 21.69 16.61 15.56
CA PRO A 163 22.51 16.45 16.78
C PRO A 163 21.87 15.63 17.92
N SER A 164 20.55 15.40 17.87
CA SER A 164 19.81 14.59 18.84
C SER A 164 19.55 13.15 18.39
N GLY A 165 20.06 12.73 17.21
CA GLY A 165 19.79 11.41 16.62
C GLY A 165 18.28 11.18 16.37
N GLY A 166 17.57 12.20 15.92
CA GLY A 166 16.11 12.15 15.71
C GLY A 166 15.23 12.12 16.97
N LYS A 167 15.79 12.11 18.19
CA LYS A 167 14.99 12.09 19.42
C LYS A 167 14.17 13.37 19.57
N GLY A 168 12.84 13.22 19.61
CA GLY A 168 11.88 14.30 19.86
C GLY A 168 11.53 15.16 18.64
N LYS A 169 12.17 14.95 17.48
CA LYS A 169 11.80 15.62 16.23
C LYS A 169 10.82 14.76 15.45
N ILE A 170 9.78 15.43 14.95
CA ILE A 170 8.65 14.83 14.23
C ILE A 170 8.63 15.47 12.83
N PRO A 171 8.37 14.75 11.73
CA PRO A 171 8.29 15.35 10.40
C PRO A 171 7.13 16.34 10.29
N LYS A 172 7.26 17.33 9.39
CA LYS A 172 6.33 18.46 9.24
C LYS A 172 4.87 18.03 9.14
N ALA A 173 4.58 17.02 8.31
CA ALA A 173 3.22 16.53 8.12
C ALA A 173 2.63 15.95 9.44
N ALA A 174 3.44 15.22 10.21
CA ALA A 174 2.99 14.68 11.48
C ALA A 174 2.83 15.77 12.56
N GLN A 175 3.65 16.82 12.55
CA GLN A 175 3.44 17.99 13.43
C GLN A 175 2.09 18.65 13.15
N GLN A 176 1.74 18.86 11.87
CA GLN A 176 0.45 19.44 11.50
C GLN A 176 -0.73 18.59 11.98
N VAL A 177 -0.66 17.27 11.78
CA VAL A 177 -1.71 16.35 12.24
C VAL A 177 -1.84 16.37 13.76
N TYR A 178 -0.74 16.32 14.51
CA TYR A 178 -0.79 16.35 15.98
C TYR A 178 -1.30 17.68 16.52
N THR A 179 -0.92 18.82 15.93
CA THR A 179 -1.46 20.13 16.30
C THR A 179 -2.97 20.18 16.05
N PHE A 180 -3.43 19.66 14.90
CA PHE A 180 -4.86 19.59 14.59
C PHE A 180 -5.62 18.71 15.59
N MET A 181 -5.10 17.52 15.92
CA MET A 181 -5.70 16.64 16.93
C MET A 181 -5.74 17.28 18.32
N GLY A 182 -4.69 18.02 18.70
CA GLY A 182 -4.63 18.73 19.98
C GLY A 182 -5.60 19.93 20.07
N SER A 183 -5.97 20.54 18.94
CA SER A 183 -6.93 21.65 18.91
C SER A 183 -8.40 21.22 19.02
N GLN A 184 -8.69 19.92 18.92
CA GLN A 184 -10.05 19.36 19.01
C GLN A 184 -10.34 18.65 20.34
N GLY A 185 -9.39 18.63 21.27
CA GLY A 185 -9.56 18.10 22.63
C GLY A 185 -9.78 19.20 23.65
#